data_AF-A0A3L7YXZ4-F1
#
_entry.id   AF-A0A3L7YXZ4-F1
#
_cell.length_a   1.000
_cell.length_b   1.000
_cell.length_c   1.000
_cell.angle_alpha   90.00
_cell.angle_beta   90.00
_cell.angle_gamma   90.00
#
_symmetry.space_group_name_H-M   'P 1'
#
loop_
_entity.id
_entity.type
_entity.pdbx_description
1 polymer ?
#
loop_
_entity_poly.entity_id
_entity_poly.type
_entity_poly.pdbx_seq_one_letter_code
_entity_poly.pdbx_strand_id
1 'polypeptide(L)'
;MVLSDRTIKELIGQGRIGIKPFDGHSVQPSSVDLRLDFRFRVFRSTRHSHIDPRVDQADLTELVTLGPDEPFVLQPGQFCLGNTLEQISLPDDIVGRLEGKSSLGRLGLVIHSTAGYVDPGFRGHLTLELSNAAPLPILLFPTMKIGQLSFLQMSTPADHPYGTGPLGSKYQGQDEPTASRIHLDFARDQQG
;
A
#
# COMPACT_ATOMS: atom_id res chain seq x y z
N MET A 1 18.90 9.48 -2.35
CA MET A 1 19.32 8.87 -3.65
C MET A 1 18.48 7.62 -3.89
N VAL A 2 18.09 7.30 -5.13
CA VAL A 2 17.37 6.05 -5.46
C VAL A 2 18.34 4.87 -5.45
N LEU A 3 17.95 3.75 -4.83
CA LEU A 3 18.78 2.54 -4.76
C LEU A 3 18.72 1.75 -6.08
N SER A 4 19.87 1.26 -6.53
CA SER A 4 19.98 0.37 -7.68
C SER A 4 19.58 -1.06 -7.32
N ASP A 5 19.27 -1.87 -8.33
CA ASP A 5 18.97 -3.30 -8.18
C ASP A 5 20.03 -4.05 -7.35
N ARG A 6 21.31 -3.75 -7.55
CA ARG A 6 22.43 -4.32 -6.79
C ARG A 6 22.33 -3.94 -5.32
N THR A 7 22.17 -2.66 -5.00
CA THR A 7 22.06 -2.20 -3.61
C THR A 7 20.80 -2.74 -2.94
N ILE A 8 19.69 -2.84 -3.67
CA ILE A 8 18.44 -3.46 -3.18
C ILE A 8 18.71 -4.92 -2.77
N LYS A 9 19.33 -5.71 -3.66
CA LYS A 9 19.68 -7.12 -3.38
C LYS A 9 20.60 -7.26 -2.17
N GLU A 10 21.61 -6.40 -2.06
CA GLU A 10 22.56 -6.38 -0.93
C GLU A 10 21.83 -6.10 0.40
N LEU A 11 20.97 -5.08 0.44
CA LEU A 11 20.21 -4.72 1.66
C LEU A 11 19.15 -5.74 2.06
N ILE A 12 18.53 -6.43 1.08
CA ILE A 12 17.65 -7.56 1.34
C ILE A 12 18.46 -8.74 1.91
N GLY A 13 19.62 -9.06 1.33
CA GLY A 13 20.51 -10.12 1.83
C GLY A 13 21.04 -9.86 3.24
N GLN A 14 21.23 -8.59 3.60
CA GLN A 14 21.58 -8.17 4.97
C GLN A 14 20.38 -8.15 5.93
N GLY A 15 19.16 -8.37 5.45
CA GLY A 15 17.94 -8.29 6.26
C GLY A 15 17.54 -6.87 6.66
N ARG A 16 18.15 -5.83 6.07
CA ARG A 16 17.78 -4.44 6.32
C ARG A 16 16.45 -4.09 5.67
N ILE A 17 16.27 -4.48 4.41
CA ILE A 17 14.99 -4.42 3.71
C ILE A 17 14.34 -5.80 3.77
N GLY A 18 13.14 -5.89 4.34
CA GLY A 18 12.35 -7.11 4.33
C GLY A 18 11.26 -7.04 3.26
N ILE A 19 11.17 -8.10 2.45
CA ILE A 19 10.07 -8.34 1.51
C ILE A 19 9.69 -9.80 1.71
N LYS A 20 8.42 -10.10 2.05
CA LYS A 20 7.98 -11.47 2.32
C LYS A 20 6.60 -11.74 1.72
N PRO A 21 6.46 -12.71 0.80
CA PRO A 21 7.52 -13.54 0.21
C PRO A 21 8.42 -12.75 -0.76
N PHE A 22 9.74 -12.99 -0.73
CA PHE A 22 10.68 -12.41 -1.70
C PHE A 22 10.92 -13.37 -2.88
N ASP A 23 10.79 -12.85 -4.09
CA ASP A 23 11.19 -13.52 -5.33
C ASP A 23 12.30 -12.69 -5.99
N GLY A 24 13.49 -13.30 -6.15
CA GLY A 24 14.64 -12.64 -6.77
C GLY A 24 14.41 -12.19 -8.21
N HIS A 25 13.47 -12.81 -8.93
CA HIS A 25 13.07 -12.41 -10.29
C HIS A 25 12.18 -11.16 -10.33
N SER A 26 11.69 -10.71 -9.17
CA SER A 26 10.88 -9.50 -9.07
C SER A 26 11.74 -8.22 -8.99
N VAL A 27 13.06 -8.33 -8.80
CA VAL A 27 13.96 -7.17 -8.80
C VAL A 27 14.10 -6.57 -10.20
N GLN A 28 13.92 -5.26 -10.30
CA GLN A 28 14.06 -4.41 -11.48
C GLN A 28 15.25 -3.46 -11.32
N PRO A 29 15.70 -2.72 -12.36
CA PRO A 29 16.90 -1.89 -12.30
C PRO A 29 17.00 -0.90 -11.11
N SER A 30 15.86 -0.43 -10.60
CA SER A 30 15.79 0.51 -9.46
C SER A 30 14.55 0.30 -8.59
N SER A 31 13.96 -0.90 -8.61
CA SER A 31 12.73 -1.21 -7.88
C SER A 31 12.56 -2.72 -7.68
N VAL A 32 11.54 -3.13 -6.94
CA VAL A 32 11.07 -4.52 -6.85
C VAL A 32 9.59 -4.55 -7.19
N ASP A 33 9.21 -5.38 -8.16
CA ASP A 33 7.80 -5.61 -8.50
C ASP A 33 7.07 -6.21 -7.29
N LEU A 34 5.88 -5.69 -7.00
CA LEU A 34 4.98 -6.20 -5.97
C LEU A 34 3.75 -6.84 -6.60
N ARG A 35 3.17 -7.81 -5.90
CA ARG A 35 2.01 -8.57 -6.35
C ARG A 35 0.75 -8.14 -5.61
N LEU A 36 -0.40 -8.35 -6.24
CA LEU A 36 -1.71 -8.08 -5.65
C LEU A 36 -2.11 -9.22 -4.72
N ASP A 37 -2.60 -8.89 -3.53
CA ASP A 37 -3.23 -9.84 -2.59
C ASP A 37 -4.67 -10.18 -3.05
N PHE A 38 -5.30 -11.17 -2.41
CA PHE A 38 -6.66 -11.62 -2.71
C PHE A 38 -7.74 -10.92 -1.86
N ARG A 39 -7.35 -9.94 -1.03
CA ARG A 39 -8.23 -9.19 -0.12
C ARG A 39 -8.45 -7.76 -0.61
N PHE A 40 -9.71 -7.35 -0.66
CA PHE A 40 -10.14 -6.03 -1.13
C PHE A 40 -11.13 -5.40 -0.15
N ARG A 41 -11.16 -4.08 -0.04
CA ARG A 41 -12.27 -3.35 0.60
C ARG A 41 -13.05 -2.53 -0.41
N VAL A 42 -14.36 -2.74 -0.43
CA VAL A 42 -15.30 -2.06 -1.33
C VAL A 42 -16.22 -1.13 -0.56
N PHE A 43 -16.50 0.05 -1.10
CA PHE A 43 -17.39 1.03 -0.48
C PHE A 43 -18.84 0.56 -0.55
N ARG A 44 -19.57 0.67 0.56
CA ARG A 44 -21.01 0.42 0.67
C ARG A 44 -21.78 1.74 0.75
N SER A 45 -21.87 2.44 -0.38
CA SER A 45 -22.44 3.79 -0.48
C SER A 45 -23.92 3.91 -0.07
N THR A 46 -24.66 2.80 -0.01
CA THR A 46 -26.08 2.81 0.39
C THR A 46 -26.32 2.89 1.89
N ARG A 47 -25.29 2.73 2.72
CA ARG A 47 -25.41 2.73 4.19
C ARG A 47 -25.12 4.07 4.85
N HIS A 48 -24.46 4.98 4.14
CA HIS A 48 -24.03 6.28 4.64
C HIS A 48 -24.40 7.37 3.65
N SER A 49 -24.90 8.51 4.13
CA SER A 49 -25.19 9.65 3.27
C SER A 49 -23.94 10.47 2.89
N HIS A 50 -22.87 10.33 3.66
CA HIS A 50 -21.61 11.06 3.50
C HIS A 50 -20.45 10.35 4.21
N ILE A 51 -19.23 10.82 3.96
CA ILE A 51 -18.02 10.46 4.70
C ILE A 51 -17.65 11.64 5.59
N ASP A 52 -17.65 11.45 6.91
CA ASP A 52 -17.13 12.43 7.88
C ASP A 52 -15.78 11.91 8.45
N PRO A 53 -14.64 12.51 8.06
CA PRO A 53 -13.32 12.08 8.53
C PRO A 53 -13.13 12.15 10.05
N ARG A 54 -14.00 12.85 10.78
CA ARG A 54 -13.93 13.01 12.24
C ARG A 54 -14.55 11.84 13.00
N VAL A 55 -15.34 11.02 12.32
CA VAL A 55 -16.11 9.94 12.94
C VAL A 55 -15.58 8.60 12.47
N ASP A 56 -15.57 7.62 13.37
CA ASP A 56 -15.30 6.23 12.98
C ASP A 56 -16.52 5.64 12.26
N GLN A 57 -16.43 5.54 10.93
CA GLN A 57 -17.42 4.90 10.07
C GLN A 57 -16.91 3.50 9.65
N ALA A 58 -16.75 2.61 10.63
CA ALA A 58 -16.11 1.31 10.44
C ALA A 58 -16.75 0.42 9.34
N ASP A 59 -18.04 0.58 9.05
CA ASP A 59 -18.78 -0.17 8.04
C ASP A 59 -18.91 0.57 6.68
N LEU A 60 -18.20 1.68 6.49
CA LEU A 60 -18.12 2.41 5.21
C LEU A 60 -17.62 1.51 4.07
N THR A 61 -16.77 0.55 4.42
CA THR A 61 -16.24 -0.45 3.50
C THR A 61 -16.43 -1.86 4.04
N GLU A 62 -16.54 -2.82 3.13
CA GLU A 62 -16.63 -4.24 3.45
C GLU A 62 -15.41 -4.99 2.89
N LEU A 63 -14.86 -5.92 3.66
CA LEU A 63 -13.79 -6.79 3.22
C LEU A 63 -14.36 -7.90 2.33
N VAL A 64 -13.79 -8.04 1.14
CA VAL A 64 -14.06 -9.09 0.17
C VAL A 64 -12.78 -9.91 0.00
N THR A 65 -12.91 -11.23 0.11
CA THR A 65 -11.81 -12.18 -0.05
C THR A 65 -12.12 -13.05 -1.27
N LEU A 66 -11.22 -13.08 -2.23
CA LEU A 66 -11.39 -13.82 -3.48
C LEU A 66 -10.82 -15.23 -3.39
N GLY A 67 -11.36 -16.13 -4.22
CA GLY A 67 -10.74 -17.44 -4.48
C GLY A 67 -9.41 -17.32 -5.26
N PRO A 68 -8.58 -18.39 -5.30
CA PRO A 68 -7.24 -18.37 -5.91
C PRO A 68 -7.17 -17.89 -7.37
N ASP A 69 -8.19 -18.19 -8.17
CA ASP A 69 -8.27 -17.85 -9.60
C ASP A 69 -9.42 -16.87 -9.93
N GLU A 70 -10.08 -16.34 -8.90
CA GLU A 70 -11.18 -15.41 -9.06
C GLU A 70 -10.65 -13.99 -9.24
N PRO A 71 -10.95 -13.30 -10.36
CA PRO A 71 -10.55 -11.91 -10.53
C PRO A 71 -11.46 -10.97 -9.74
N PHE A 72 -10.87 -9.91 -9.17
CA PHE A 72 -11.63 -8.74 -8.77
C PHE A 72 -12.03 -7.96 -10.03
N VAL A 73 -13.32 -7.69 -10.21
CA VAL A 73 -13.80 -6.86 -11.32
C VAL A 73 -13.86 -5.39 -10.87
N LEU A 74 -12.88 -4.58 -11.27
CA LEU A 74 -12.86 -3.15 -10.99
C LEU A 74 -13.61 -2.40 -12.10
N GLN A 75 -14.81 -1.91 -11.78
CA GLN A 75 -15.69 -1.22 -12.72
C GLN A 75 -15.16 0.17 -13.12
N PRO A 76 -15.51 0.70 -14.31
CA PRO A 76 -15.19 2.08 -14.69
C PRO A 76 -15.60 3.09 -13.62
N GLY A 77 -14.69 3.98 -13.23
CA GLY A 77 -14.91 5.01 -12.19
C GLY A 77 -14.97 4.48 -10.75
N GLN A 78 -14.80 3.16 -10.54
CA GLN A 78 -14.80 2.58 -9.21
C GLN A 78 -13.47 2.80 -8.49
N PHE A 79 -13.56 3.01 -7.19
CA PHE A 79 -12.45 3.00 -6.24
C PHE A 79 -12.62 1.83 -5.26
N CYS A 80 -11.54 1.12 -4.96
CA CYS A 80 -11.48 0.15 -3.86
C CYS A 80 -10.09 0.16 -3.20
N LEU A 81 -10.00 -0.43 -2.01
CA LEU A 81 -8.70 -0.70 -1.40
C LEU A 81 -8.29 -2.14 -1.75
N GLY A 82 -7.05 -2.30 -2.20
CA GLY A 82 -6.39 -3.59 -2.30
C GLY A 82 -5.20 -3.66 -1.35
N ASN A 83 -4.44 -4.74 -1.43
CA ASN A 83 -3.25 -4.92 -0.60
C ASN A 83 -2.14 -5.55 -1.44
N THR A 84 -0.88 -5.28 -1.10
CA THR A 84 0.22 -6.06 -1.66
C THR A 84 0.21 -7.45 -1.05
N LEU A 85 0.57 -8.46 -1.86
CA LEU A 85 0.80 -9.81 -1.36
C LEU A 85 2.01 -9.83 -0.41
N GLU A 86 3.04 -9.05 -0.73
CA GLU A 86 4.22 -8.94 0.09
C GLU A 86 4.00 -8.08 1.35
N GLN A 87 4.54 -8.57 2.46
CA GLN A 87 4.88 -7.78 3.64
C GLN A 87 6.21 -7.09 3.45
N ILE A 88 6.22 -5.78 3.69
CA ILE A 88 7.39 -4.91 3.60
C ILE A 88 7.86 -4.56 5.00
N SER A 89 9.18 -4.54 5.23
CA SER A 89 9.77 -3.93 6.42
C SER A 89 10.98 -3.08 6.06
N LEU A 90 10.99 -1.83 6.52
CA LEU A 90 12.07 -0.88 6.26
C LEU A 90 12.86 -0.56 7.54
N PRO A 91 14.17 -0.27 7.42
CA PRO A 91 14.95 0.32 8.52
C PRO A 91 14.57 1.79 8.73
N ASP A 92 15.20 2.43 9.71
CA ASP A 92 14.95 3.83 10.11
C ASP A 92 15.55 4.88 9.15
N ASP A 93 16.33 4.47 8.17
CA ASP A 93 17.08 5.35 7.26
C ASP A 93 16.75 5.13 5.77
N ILE A 94 15.72 4.33 5.47
CA ILE A 94 15.25 4.07 4.11
C ILE A 94 13.77 4.37 4.00
N VAL A 95 13.42 5.13 2.96
CA VAL A 95 12.05 5.38 2.54
C VAL A 95 11.74 4.51 1.33
N GLY A 96 10.59 3.84 1.34
CA GLY A 96 10.03 3.19 0.16
C GLY A 96 9.17 4.17 -0.63
N ARG A 97 9.10 3.99 -1.95
CA ARG A 97 8.15 4.71 -2.81
C ARG A 97 7.42 3.72 -3.70
N LEU A 98 6.14 3.52 -3.40
CA LEU A 98 5.22 2.69 -4.16
C LEU A 98 4.86 3.41 -5.45
N GLU A 99 4.97 2.71 -6.57
CA GLU A 99 4.72 3.23 -7.90
C GLU A 99 3.91 2.24 -8.74
N GLY A 100 3.09 2.79 -9.63
CA GLY A 100 2.39 1.99 -10.64
C GLY A 100 3.35 1.36 -11.65
N LYS A 101 2.87 0.33 -12.34
CA LYS A 101 3.54 -0.20 -13.54
C LYS A 101 3.02 0.53 -14.77
N SER A 102 3.91 0.98 -15.65
CA SER A 102 3.52 1.70 -16.88
C SER A 102 2.51 0.91 -17.72
N SER A 103 2.68 -0.40 -17.83
CA SER A 103 1.76 -1.27 -18.58
C SER A 103 0.32 -1.23 -18.05
N LEU A 104 0.14 -1.14 -16.72
CA LEU A 104 -1.18 -1.04 -16.10
C LEU A 104 -1.75 0.37 -16.18
N GLY A 105 -0.90 1.39 -16.01
CA GLY A 105 -1.30 2.79 -16.22
C GLY A 105 -1.82 3.05 -17.64
N ARG A 106 -1.25 2.38 -18.65
CA ARG A 106 -1.74 2.43 -20.06
C ARG A 106 -3.10 1.77 -20.26
N LEU A 107 -3.56 0.96 -19.31
CA LEU A 107 -4.92 0.39 -19.27
C LEU A 107 -5.87 1.22 -18.41
N GLY A 108 -5.43 2.37 -17.88
CA GLY A 108 -6.23 3.23 -17.01
C GLY A 108 -6.30 2.79 -15.54
N LEU A 109 -5.47 1.83 -15.11
CA LEU A 109 -5.38 1.44 -13.70
C LEU A 109 -4.46 2.39 -12.92
N VAL A 110 -5.00 3.00 -11.86
CA VAL A 110 -4.27 3.78 -10.86
C VAL A 110 -4.17 2.94 -9.58
N ILE A 111 -3.00 2.87 -8.95
CA ILE A 111 -2.76 1.98 -7.79
C ILE A 111 -2.51 2.70 -6.45
N HIS A 112 -2.25 3.99 -6.52
CA HIS A 112 -2.25 4.89 -5.37
C HIS A 112 -2.60 6.30 -5.90
N SER A 113 -3.35 7.07 -5.12
CA SER A 113 -3.75 8.44 -5.47
C SER A 113 -3.05 9.47 -4.59
N THR A 114 -2.72 9.14 -3.34
CA THR A 114 -2.32 10.15 -2.34
C THR A 114 -1.02 9.85 -1.60
N ALA A 115 -0.82 8.63 -1.11
CA ALA A 115 0.34 8.27 -0.29
C ALA A 115 1.29 7.31 -1.03
N GLY A 116 2.24 7.88 -1.77
CA GLY A 116 3.25 7.08 -2.47
C GLY A 116 4.43 6.66 -1.58
N TYR A 117 4.61 7.26 -0.41
CA TYR A 117 5.73 6.97 0.49
C TYR A 117 5.42 5.86 1.48
N VAL A 118 6.41 5.00 1.71
CA VAL A 118 6.45 4.01 2.79
C VAL A 118 7.51 4.48 3.78
N ASP A 119 7.06 4.86 4.97
CA ASP A 119 7.91 5.51 5.97
C ASP A 119 9.04 4.60 6.51
N PRO A 120 10.18 5.17 6.92
CA PRO A 120 11.22 4.44 7.62
C PRO A 120 10.67 3.77 8.88
N GLY A 121 11.06 2.52 9.14
CA GLY A 121 10.55 1.72 10.27
C GLY A 121 9.19 1.03 10.03
N PHE A 122 8.50 1.31 8.91
CA PHE A 122 7.24 0.65 8.57
C PHE A 122 7.41 -0.87 8.48
N ARG A 123 6.40 -1.61 8.97
CA ARG A 123 6.27 -3.06 8.82
C ARG A 123 4.83 -3.42 8.51
N GLY A 124 4.58 -4.18 7.44
CA GLY A 124 3.23 -4.66 7.10
C GLY A 124 3.01 -4.80 5.60
N HIS A 125 1.80 -5.13 5.20
CA HIS A 125 1.39 -5.07 3.80
C HIS A 125 1.12 -3.62 3.39
N LEU A 126 1.31 -3.29 2.11
CA LEU A 126 0.98 -1.97 1.59
C LEU A 126 -0.46 -1.97 1.07
N THR A 127 -1.30 -1.12 1.65
CA THR A 127 -2.66 -0.89 1.12
C THR A 127 -2.56 -0.10 -0.19
N LEU A 128 -3.29 -0.57 -1.19
CA LEU A 128 -3.35 0.00 -2.54
C LEU A 128 -4.66 0.76 -2.70
N GLU A 129 -4.62 1.95 -3.30
CA GLU A 129 -5.80 2.76 -3.61
C GLU A 129 -6.13 2.56 -5.10
N LEU A 130 -6.87 1.50 -5.40
CA LEU A 130 -7.10 1.03 -6.77
C LEU A 130 -8.26 1.80 -7.41
N SER A 131 -8.01 2.43 -8.56
CA SER A 131 -9.03 3.13 -9.34
C SER A 131 -8.97 2.77 -10.82
N ASN A 132 -10.12 2.61 -11.45
CA ASN A 132 -10.23 2.38 -12.89
C ASN A 132 -10.68 3.66 -13.61
N ALA A 133 -9.75 4.29 -14.32
CA ALA A 133 -10.00 5.47 -15.14
C ALA A 133 -10.34 5.12 -16.61
N ALA A 134 -10.39 3.84 -16.97
CA ALA A 134 -10.76 3.38 -18.30
C ALA A 134 -12.29 3.21 -18.46
N PRO A 135 -12.80 3.19 -19.70
CA PRO A 135 -14.24 3.03 -19.97
C PRO A 135 -14.72 1.56 -19.89
N LEU A 136 -13.83 0.60 -19.63
CA LEU A 136 -14.15 -0.83 -19.52
C LEU A 136 -13.73 -1.39 -18.16
N PRO A 137 -14.41 -2.44 -17.64
CA PRO A 137 -13.99 -3.11 -16.43
C PRO A 137 -12.58 -3.72 -16.57
N ILE A 138 -11.78 -3.63 -15.51
CA ILE A 138 -10.46 -4.26 -15.43
C ILE A 138 -10.55 -5.48 -14.51
N LEU A 139 -10.12 -6.63 -15.00
CA LEU A 139 -9.97 -7.83 -14.18
C LEU A 139 -8.62 -7.77 -13.46
N LEU A 140 -8.64 -7.76 -12.15
CA LEU A 140 -7.45 -7.82 -11.31
C LEU A 140 -7.33 -9.22 -10.70
N PHE A 141 -6.29 -9.94 -11.09
CA PHE A 141 -6.05 -11.29 -10.62
C PHE A 141 -5.15 -11.28 -9.38
N PRO A 142 -5.50 -12.04 -8.32
CA PRO A 142 -4.56 -12.28 -7.24
C PRO A 142 -3.20 -12.74 -7.77
N THR A 143 -2.12 -12.35 -7.09
CA THR A 143 -0.71 -12.63 -7.45
C THR A 143 -0.18 -11.93 -8.71
N MET A 144 -1.01 -11.20 -9.48
CA MET A 144 -0.52 -10.40 -10.60
C MET A 144 0.43 -9.31 -10.11
N LYS A 145 1.44 -8.97 -10.91
CA LYS A 145 2.31 -7.80 -10.64
C LYS A 145 1.47 -6.52 -10.76
N ILE A 146 1.28 -5.82 -9.65
CA ILE A 146 0.36 -4.67 -9.56
C ILE A 146 1.09 -3.34 -9.48
N GLY A 147 2.26 -3.32 -8.87
CA GLY A 147 3.06 -2.13 -8.64
C GLY A 147 4.53 -2.48 -8.50
N GLN A 148 5.31 -1.50 -8.10
CA GLN A 148 6.72 -1.65 -7.81
C GLN A 148 7.13 -0.73 -6.66
N LEU A 149 8.09 -1.16 -5.86
CA LEU A 149 8.66 -0.39 -4.77
C LEU A 149 10.08 0.04 -5.12
N SER A 150 10.31 1.34 -5.20
CA SER A 150 11.66 1.91 -5.23
C SER A 150 12.07 2.34 -3.83
N PHE A 151 13.38 2.48 -3.59
CA PHE A 151 13.90 2.79 -2.27
C PHE A 151 14.79 4.02 -2.33
N LEU A 152 14.71 4.86 -1.31
CA LEU A 152 15.49 6.08 -1.18
C LEU A 152 16.24 6.06 0.14
N GLN A 153 17.56 6.24 0.07
CA GLN A 153 18.37 6.49 1.27
C GLN A 153 18.07 7.89 1.81
N MET A 154 17.76 7.98 3.10
CA MET A 154 17.61 9.23 3.83
C MET A 154 18.97 9.88 4.08
N SER A 155 19.00 11.21 4.23
CA SER A 155 20.24 11.93 4.58
C SER A 155 20.81 11.49 5.93
N THR A 156 19.93 11.16 6.86
CA THR A 156 20.18 10.66 8.22
C THR A 156 19.00 9.78 8.65
N PRO A 157 19.19 8.82 9.57
CA PRO A 157 18.08 8.05 10.14
C PRO A 157 17.01 8.96 10.76
N ALA A 158 15.76 8.48 10.76
CA ALA A 158 14.65 9.19 11.41
C ALA A 158 14.76 9.11 12.95
N ASP A 159 14.60 10.25 13.63
CA ASP A 159 14.57 10.29 15.11
C ASP A 159 13.39 9.49 15.68
N HIS A 160 12.26 9.49 14.96
CA HIS A 160 11.03 8.77 15.30
C HIS A 160 10.54 7.97 14.09
N PRO A 161 11.07 6.76 13.86
CA PRO A 161 10.59 5.87 12.81
C PRO A 161 9.10 5.52 12.98
N TYR A 162 8.46 5.10 11.89
CA TYR A 162 7.06 4.72 11.88
C TYR A 162 6.74 3.64 12.91
N GLY A 163 5.65 3.81 13.64
CA GLY A 163 5.25 2.95 14.75
C GLY A 163 5.90 3.32 16.08
N THR A 164 6.73 4.37 16.14
CA THR A 164 7.37 4.86 17.37
C THR A 164 7.01 6.31 17.67
N GLY A 165 7.27 6.72 18.91
CA GLY A 165 7.18 8.12 19.32
C GLY A 165 5.74 8.68 19.38
N PRO A 166 5.61 10.00 19.59
CA PRO A 166 4.35 10.66 19.87
C PRO A 166 3.47 10.87 18.63
N LEU A 167 4.03 10.69 17.42
CA LEU A 167 3.29 10.84 16.15
C LEU A 167 2.12 9.84 16.06
N GLY A 168 2.24 8.69 16.73
CA GLY A 168 1.15 7.74 16.90
C GLY A 168 0.64 7.18 15.57
N SER A 169 1.56 6.59 14.80
CA SER A 169 1.33 5.87 13.55
C SER A 169 0.14 4.90 13.64
N LYS A 170 -0.70 4.91 12.61
CA LYS A 170 -1.99 4.22 12.64
C LYS A 170 -1.97 2.82 12.05
N TYR A 171 -1.00 2.50 11.20
CA TYR A 171 -1.07 1.34 10.30
C TYR A 171 0.13 0.38 10.45
N GLN A 172 0.87 0.48 11.55
CA GLN A 172 2.00 -0.41 11.80
C GLN A 172 1.50 -1.85 12.00
N GLY A 173 2.13 -2.80 11.31
CA GLY A 173 1.79 -4.21 11.36
C GLY A 173 0.52 -4.59 10.61
N GLN A 174 0.00 -3.74 9.71
CA GLN A 174 -1.24 -4.04 9.01
C GLN A 174 -1.12 -5.29 8.12
N ASP A 175 -2.11 -6.18 8.24
CA ASP A 175 -2.18 -7.44 7.49
C ASP A 175 -3.20 -7.41 6.34
N GLU A 176 -4.23 -6.60 6.49
CA GLU A 176 -5.32 -6.42 5.53
C GLU A 176 -5.27 -5.02 4.91
N PRO A 177 -6.01 -4.77 3.80
CA PRO A 177 -6.30 -3.40 3.36
C PRO A 177 -7.07 -2.69 4.48
N THR A 178 -6.37 -2.03 5.39
CA THR A 178 -6.95 -1.54 6.65
C THR A 178 -7.78 -0.30 6.34
N ALA A 179 -9.01 -0.25 6.86
CA ALA A 179 -9.86 0.92 6.69
C ALA A 179 -9.21 2.16 7.32
N SER A 180 -9.56 3.35 6.80
CA SER A 180 -9.00 4.61 7.27
C SER A 180 -9.23 4.81 8.78
N ARG A 181 -8.17 5.24 9.48
CA ARG A 181 -8.20 5.62 10.90
C ARG A 181 -8.01 7.13 11.08
N ILE A 182 -8.41 7.91 10.08
CA ILE A 182 -8.23 9.38 10.06
C ILE A 182 -8.93 10.09 11.24
N HIS A 183 -10.04 9.52 11.75
CA HIS A 183 -10.76 10.04 12.91
C HIS A 183 -9.91 10.15 14.19
N LEU A 184 -8.84 9.34 14.31
CA LEU A 184 -7.94 9.37 15.46
C LEU A 184 -7.14 10.66 15.57
N ASP A 185 -6.93 11.40 14.47
CA ASP A 185 -6.24 12.69 14.52
C ASP A 185 -7.12 13.75 15.19
N PHE A 186 -8.40 13.78 14.82
CA PHE A 186 -9.37 14.73 15.36
C PHE A 186 -9.68 14.52 16.85
N ALA A 187 -9.51 13.30 17.36
CA ALA A 187 -9.66 13.01 18.78
C ALA A 187 -8.49 13.55 19.62
N ARG A 188 -7.28 13.63 19.04
CA ARG A 188 -6.09 14.15 19.72
C ARG A 188 -6.12 15.68 19.81
N ASP A 189 -6.58 16.35 18.75
CA ASP A 189 -6.67 17.81 18.71
C ASP A 189 -7.68 18.40 19.71
N GLN A 190 -8.60 17.59 20.25
CA GLN A 190 -9.56 18.01 21.27
C GLN A 190 -9.05 17.85 22.71
N GLN A 191 -7.88 17.24 22.91
CA GLN A 191 -7.30 16.98 24.25
C GLN A 191 -6.08 17.87 24.56
N GLY A 192 -5.67 18.73 23.63
CA GLY A 192 -4.62 19.75 23.81
C GLY A 192 -5.20 21.15 23.85
#